data_AF-A0A6N7I7P5-F1
#
_entry.id   AF-A0A6N7I7P5-F1
#
_cell.length_a   1.000
_cell.length_b   1.000
_cell.length_c   1.000
_cell.angle_alpha   90.00
_cell.angle_beta   90.00
_cell.angle_gamma   90.00
#
_symmetry.space_group_name_H-M   'P 1'
#
loop_
_entity.id
_entity.type
_entity.pdbx_description
1 polymer ?
#
loop_
_entity_poly.entity_id
_entity_poly.type
_entity_poly.pdbx_seq_one_letter_code
_entity_poly.pdbx_strand_id
1 'polypeptide(L)' 'MVDEEGLQALRTSLEADGYRLEVQEEGDRVGVRISATAEACADCLVPEPVLRGILQQTLGVPEGSIDLTYPRGSEEAN' A
#
# COMPACT_ATOMS: atom_id res chain seq x y z
N MET A 1 -5.25 11.87 12.05
CA MET A 1 -6.40 10.99 11.85
C MET A 1 -6.23 10.48 10.44
N VAL A 2 -5.91 9.20 10.30
CA VAL A 2 -5.78 8.57 8.98
C VAL A 2 -7.12 8.65 8.27
N ASP A 3 -7.11 8.97 6.98
CA ASP A 3 -8.30 8.94 6.16
C ASP A 3 -8.65 7.48 5.81
N GLU A 4 -9.45 6.85 6.67
CA GLU A 4 -9.85 5.45 6.55
C GLU A 4 -10.67 5.20 5.26
N GLU A 5 -11.39 6.21 4.78
CA GLU A 5 -12.26 6.11 3.60
C GLU A 5 -11.45 6.00 2.31
N GLY A 6 -10.46 6.90 2.10
CA GLY A 6 -9.54 6.79 0.97
C GLY A 6 -8.74 5.49 0.99
N LEU A 7 -8.41 5.01 2.19
CA LEU A 7 -7.66 3.78 2.39
C LEU A 7 -8.50 2.52 2.09
N GLN A 8 -9.78 2.53 2.45
CA GLN A 8 -10.74 1.51 2.04
C GLN A 8 -10.93 1.45 0.52
N ALA A 9 -11.00 2.60 -0.15
CA ALA A 9 -11.13 2.64 -1.60
C ALA A 9 -9.89 2.05 -2.29
N LEU A 10 -8.68 2.39 -1.81
CA LEU A 10 -7.42 1.83 -2.30
C LEU A 10 -7.36 0.32 -2.08
N ARG A 11 -7.74 -0.14 -0.89
CA ARG A 11 -7.81 -1.55 -0.53
C ARG A 11 -8.78 -2.32 -1.42
N THR A 12 -9.96 -1.78 -1.67
CA THR A 12 -10.97 -2.41 -2.54
C THR A 12 -10.46 -2.56 -3.97
N SER A 13 -9.73 -1.56 -4.47
CA SER A 13 -9.14 -1.60 -5.80
C SER A 13 -8.07 -2.71 -5.88
N LEU A 14 -7.15 -2.74 -4.93
CA LEU A 14 -6.12 -3.79 -4.83
C LEU A 14 -6.74 -5.19 -4.66
N GLU A 15 -7.78 -5.34 -3.85
CA GLU A 15 -8.48 -6.62 -3.65
C GLU A 15 -9.15 -7.10 -4.94
N ALA A 16 -9.63 -6.18 -5.80
CA ALA A 16 -10.14 -6.52 -7.12
C ALA A 16 -9.04 -7.04 -8.06
N ASP A 17 -7.80 -6.57 -7.90
CA ASP A 17 -6.61 -7.07 -8.62
C ASP A 17 -5.99 -8.34 -7.98
N GLY A 18 -6.60 -8.86 -6.90
CA GLY A 18 -6.12 -10.03 -6.16
C GLY A 18 -5.03 -9.72 -5.14
N TYR A 19 -4.87 -8.46 -4.73
CA TYR A 19 -3.93 -8.03 -3.71
C TYR A 19 -4.63 -7.66 -2.41
N ARG A 20 -4.09 -8.14 -1.28
CA ARG A 20 -4.54 -7.73 0.03
C ARG A 20 -3.67 -6.59 0.55
N LEU A 21 -4.30 -5.49 0.94
CA LEU A 21 -3.66 -4.38 1.64
C LEU A 21 -4.04 -4.42 3.12
N GLU A 22 -3.03 -4.37 3.97
CA GLU A 22 -3.14 -4.43 5.43
C GLU A 22 -2.45 -3.21 6.02
N VAL A 23 -3.17 -2.42 6.81
CA VAL A 23 -2.64 -1.19 7.42
C VAL A 23 -2.62 -1.34 8.91
N GLN A 24 -1.48 -0.97 9.50
CA GLN A 24 -1.22 -1.00 10.92
C GLN A 24 -0.68 0.36 11.34
N GLU A 25 -1.42 1.03 12.22
CA GLU A 25 -0.95 2.27 12.83
C GLU A 25 -0.04 1.90 14.03
N GLU A 26 1.21 2.37 14.01
CA GLU A 26 2.23 2.11 15.03
C GLU A 26 2.71 3.45 15.58
N GLY A 27 1.94 4.02 16.51
CA GLY A 27 2.25 5.27 17.18
C GLY A 27 2.29 6.46 16.23
N ASP A 28 3.50 6.87 15.83
CA ASP A 28 3.77 7.98 14.91
C ASP A 28 3.95 7.52 13.45
N ARG A 29 3.89 6.21 13.21
CA ARG A 29 4.13 5.58 11.90
C ARG A 29 2.93 4.78 11.43
N VAL A 30 2.86 4.58 10.13
CA VAL A 30 1.84 3.76 9.49
C VAL A 30 2.54 2.66 8.69
N GLY A 31 2.39 1.42 9.13
CA GLY A 31 2.80 0.23 8.40
C GLY A 31 1.75 -0.17 7.39
N VAL A 32 2.12 -0.27 6.12
CA VAL A 32 1.25 -0.73 5.03
C VAL A 32 1.89 -1.97 4.42
N ARG A 33 1.22 -3.11 4.53
CA ARG A 33 1.68 -4.36 3.95
C ARG A 33 0.75 -4.79 2.83
N ILE A 34 1.35 -5.09 1.69
CA ILE A 34 0.65 -5.66 0.54
C ILE A 34 1.03 -7.14 0.45
N SER A 35 0.05 -7.98 0.16
CA SER A 35 0.24 -9.41 -0.02
C SER A 35 -0.50 -9.86 -1.27
N ALA A 36 0.21 -10.56 -2.15
CA ALA A 36 -0.38 -11.21 -3.31
C ALA A 36 -1.23 -12.40 -2.82
N THR A 37 -2.50 -12.46 -3.24
CA THR A 37 -3.34 -13.66 -3.05
C THR A 37 -3.16 -14.62 -4.23
N ALA A 38 -3.89 -15.75 -4.22
CA ALA A 38 -3.86 -16.71 -5.32
C ALA A 38 -4.39 -16.13 -6.65
N GLU A 39 -5.14 -15.03 -6.59
CA GLU A 39 -5.72 -14.33 -7.73
C GLU A 39 -4.91 -13.09 -8.14
N ALA A 40 -3.79 -12.81 -7.45
CA ALA A 40 -2.97 -11.64 -7.69
C ALA A 40 -2.39 -11.64 -9.10
N CYS A 41 -2.75 -10.62 -9.88
CA CYS A 41 -2.15 -10.41 -11.19
C CYS A 41 -0.87 -9.59 -11.04
N ALA A 42 0.30 -10.19 -11.27
CA ALA A 42 1.62 -9.54 -11.15
C ALA A 42 1.75 -8.24 -11.98
N ASP A 43 1.00 -8.16 -13.09
CA ASP A 43 1.03 -7.02 -14.02
C ASP A 43 0.05 -5.90 -13.64
N CYS A 44 -1.02 -6.21 -12.90
CA CYS A 44 -2.01 -5.23 -12.46
C CYS A 44 -1.59 -4.47 -11.19
N LEU A 45 -0.49 -4.86 -10.55
CA LEU A 45 -0.06 -4.23 -9.30
C LEU A 45 0.43 -2.81 -9.55
N VAL A 46 -0.17 -1.86 -8.84
CA VAL A 46 0.25 -0.46 -8.86
C VAL A 46 1.71 -0.34 -8.39
N PRO A 47 2.57 0.41 -9.11
CA PRO A 47 3.96 0.59 -8.71
C PRO A 47 4.11 1.22 -7.33
N GLU A 48 5.15 0.83 -6.60
CA GLU A 48 5.49 1.39 -5.28
C GLU A 48 5.49 2.94 -5.23
N PRO A 49 6.13 3.69 -6.16
CA PRO A 49 6.14 5.15 -6.08
C PRO A 49 4.75 5.78 -6.27
N VAL A 50 3.88 5.15 -7.06
CA VAL A 50 2.50 5.62 -7.27
C VAL A 50 1.70 5.41 -5.98
N LEU A 51 1.78 4.20 -5.41
CA LEU A 51 1.06 3.87 -4.20
C LEU A 51 1.55 4.69 -3.00
N ARG A 52 2.86 4.92 -2.88
CA ARG A 52 3.45 5.84 -1.88
C ARG A 52 2.86 7.23 -2.01
N GLY A 53 2.76 7.78 -3.21
CA GLY A 53 2.18 9.10 -3.42
C GLY A 53 0.71 9.19 -2.98
N ILE A 54 -0.09 8.17 -3.32
CA ILE A 54 -1.49 8.09 -2.89
C ILE A 54 -1.58 7.98 -1.37
N LEU A 55 -0.82 7.08 -0.75
CA LEU A 55 -0.79 6.90 0.70
C LEU A 55 -0.36 8.18 1.43
N GLN A 56 0.63 8.91 0.91
CA GLN A 56 1.06 10.19 1.47
C GLN A 56 -0.08 11.21 1.48
N GLN A 57 -0.84 11.30 0.39
CA GLN A 57 -1.98 12.21 0.25
C GLN A 57 -3.19 11.77 1.09
N THR A 58 -3.46 10.48 1.16
CA THR A 58 -4.60 9.89 1.90
C THR A 58 -4.36 9.89 3.40
N LEU A 59 -3.18 9.44 3.84
CA LEU A 59 -2.84 9.37 5.27
C LEU A 59 -2.43 10.75 5.83
N GLY A 60 -1.97 11.67 4.97
CA GLY A 60 -1.49 12.99 5.37
C GLY A 60 -0.18 12.95 6.19
N VAL A 61 0.56 11.84 6.13
CA VAL A 61 1.84 11.65 6.84
C VAL A 61 3.01 11.63 5.84
N PRO A 62 4.21 12.07 6.25
CA PRO A 62 5.38 12.02 5.38
C PRO A 62 5.75 10.57 5.03
N GLU A 63 6.32 10.36 3.84
CA GLU A 63 6.83 9.05 3.39
C GLU A 63 7.78 8.39 4.38
N GLY A 64 8.58 9.17 5.11
CA GLY A 64 9.51 8.64 6.11
C GLY A 64 8.81 7.98 7.31
N SER A 65 7.51 8.22 7.49
CA SER A 65 6.67 7.60 8.52
C SER A 65 5.79 6.47 7.97
N ILE A 66 5.82 6.19 6.65
CA ILE A 66 5.06 5.11 6.01
C ILE A 66 5.99 3.93 5.75
N ASP A 67 5.79 2.83 6.47
CA ASP A 67 6.52 1.58 6.23
C ASP A 67 5.74 0.72 5.24
N LEU A 68 6.07 0.86 3.95
CA LEU A 68 5.38 0.15 2.87
C LEU A 68 6.12 -1.14 2.51
N THR A 69 5.50 -2.28 2.75
CA THR A 69 6.02 -3.61 2.40
C THR A 69 5.27 -4.17 1.19
N TYR A 70 5.97 -4.38 0.08
CA TYR A 70 5.43 -5.04 -1.13
C TYR A 70 5.71 -6.56 -1.13
N PRO A 71 4.79 -7.39 -1.66
CA PRO A 71 5.06 -8.79 -1.91
C PRO A 71 6.08 -8.86 -3.05
N ARG A 72 7.22 -9.49 -2.77
CA ARG A 72 8.46 -9.47 -3.56
C ARG A 72 8.23 -9.43 -5.09
N GLY A 73 8.49 -8.26 -5.67
CA GLY A 73 8.61 -7.99 -7.11
C GLY A 73 9.54 -6.81 -7.43
N SER A 74 9.98 -6.05 -6.43
CA SER A 74 10.88 -4.89 -6.56
C SER A 74 12.30 -5.26 -6.13
N GLU A 75 12.86 -6.30 -6.73
CA GLU A 75 14.31 -6.51 -6.70
C GLU A 75 14.91 -5.80 -7.92
N GLU A 76 14.75 -4.48 -7.99
CA GLU A 76 15.64 -3.63 -8.79
C GLU A 76 16.09 -2.47 -7.90
N ALA A 77 17.25 -2.72 -7.30
CA ALA A 77 18.02 -1.78 -6.54
C ALA A 77 18.37 -0.55 -7.39
N ASN A 78 18.31 0.59 -6.70
CA ASN A 78 19.04 1.84 -6.93
C ASN A 78 20.18 1.82 -7.96
#